data_AF-A0A2A4KM21-F1
#
_entry.id   AF-A0A2A4KM21-F1
#
_cell.length_a   1.000
_cell.length_b   1.000
_cell.length_c   1.000
_cell.angle_alpha   90.00
_cell.angle_beta   90.00
_cell.angle_gamma   90.00
#
_symmetry.space_group_name_H-M   'P 1'
#
loop_
_entity.id
_entity.type
_entity.pdbx_description
1 polymer ?
#
loop_
_entity_poly.entity_id
_entity_poly.type
_entity_poly.pdbx_seq_one_letter_code
_entity_poly.pdbx_strand_id
1 'polypeptide(L)'
;MNQPQAPVPPALAHRPEALLLDFGGVVFHTEKRPEGRREAAALLHRHLARAGHVVPEETLRVSLDAGLAALKDWKNAAGRRREPVELTHREIWEDFLASDLPDPVRAVLAGSAGWLLGELTPLLSEHTVRPGVRELLHTARRLGIRVGIVSNAHAGRSHRALMREHGLEELVDVQLYSDEVGIRKPHPGIVEQAARALATRPARCWFVGDTIDRDVAAGHRAGAAAVIVTRDKHTDNPPYPVSAQPDAVYDTPEGLVPVLATARDTPPPPPQAAARSPRAGGGPAALLLDHGGVIANAVKDPAAQREFGLRLAARLRRAGHGVSDEESVAALFDARRAHQRWKSEAEAGPLVPEITPLQYWQDFFGTAFGPEVRNWLAAEAVALSHEWAHIKSRPTLREGAAELLGRCRELGIPVAVVSNTVCGRSVRERMASFGIADLVGVHVYSDELGRRKPDPLTVREALRGLSVDAGACWFAGDKPGRDMAAARGAGIGTTVLVRGGSLDDEALTRHLSTPGPTRPDRVVVSLAELIPLVSARS
;
A
#
# COMPACT_ATOMS: atom_id res chain seq x y z
N MET A 1 -35.09 36.62 6.14
CA MET A 1 -34.67 37.27 4.87
C MET A 1 -33.74 36.31 4.17
N ASN A 2 -33.96 36.01 2.89
CA ASN A 2 -32.89 35.38 2.09
C ASN A 2 -31.77 36.41 1.92
N GLN A 3 -30.54 36.03 2.21
CA GLN A 3 -29.41 36.72 1.56
C GLN A 3 -29.47 36.39 0.06
N PRO A 4 -29.15 37.33 -0.84
CA PRO A 4 -29.01 37.00 -2.25
C PRO A 4 -27.86 36.01 -2.39
N GLN A 5 -28.11 34.84 -2.99
CA GLN A 5 -27.03 33.93 -3.38
C GLN A 5 -26.08 34.69 -4.32
N ALA A 6 -24.78 34.66 -4.02
CA ALA A 6 -23.78 35.18 -4.93
C ALA A 6 -23.92 34.49 -6.30
N PRO A 7 -23.77 35.23 -7.43
CA PRO A 7 -23.93 34.65 -8.75
C PRO A 7 -22.92 33.52 -8.93
N VAL A 8 -23.41 32.34 -9.34
CA VAL A 8 -22.57 31.15 -9.55
C VAL A 8 -21.46 31.48 -10.56
N PRO A 9 -20.17 31.31 -10.21
CA PRO A 9 -19.06 31.59 -11.12
C PRO A 9 -19.21 30.85 -12.47
N PRO A 10 -18.85 31.47 -13.61
CA PRO A 10 -19.06 30.86 -14.94
C PRO A 10 -18.44 29.45 -15.11
N ALA A 11 -17.30 29.18 -14.45
CA ALA A 11 -16.66 27.87 -14.43
C ALA A 11 -17.52 26.76 -13.78
N LEU A 12 -18.48 27.15 -12.92
CA LEU A 12 -19.40 26.26 -12.20
C LEU A 12 -20.80 26.17 -12.85
N ALA A 13 -21.01 26.78 -14.02
CA ALA A 13 -22.30 26.75 -14.73
C ALA A 13 -22.66 25.39 -15.36
N HIS A 14 -21.66 24.53 -15.59
CA HIS A 14 -21.81 23.20 -16.18
C HIS A 14 -21.45 22.11 -15.16
N ARG A 15 -22.21 21.02 -15.16
CA ARG A 15 -22.04 19.92 -14.20
C ARG A 15 -20.75 19.20 -14.53
N PRO A 16 -19.88 18.94 -13.54
CA PRO A 16 -18.74 18.08 -13.78
C PRO A 16 -19.22 16.64 -13.96
N GLU A 17 -18.54 15.86 -14.80
CA GLU A 17 -18.70 14.39 -14.79
C GLU A 17 -18.12 13.81 -13.49
N ALA A 18 -17.08 14.45 -12.94
CA ALA A 18 -16.44 14.04 -11.70
C ALA A 18 -16.12 15.20 -10.75
N LEU A 19 -16.45 15.01 -9.48
CA LEU A 19 -16.01 15.85 -8.38
C LEU A 19 -14.75 15.23 -7.75
N LEU A 20 -13.62 15.90 -7.88
CA LEU A 20 -12.35 15.51 -7.27
C LEU A 20 -12.14 16.30 -5.97
N LEU A 21 -11.77 15.64 -4.88
CA LEU A 21 -11.65 16.23 -3.53
C LEU A 21 -10.29 15.89 -2.92
N ASP A 22 -9.63 16.83 -2.21
CA ASP A 22 -8.58 16.41 -1.25
C ASP A 22 -9.21 15.68 -0.04
N PHE A 23 -8.40 14.91 0.67
CA PHE A 23 -8.75 14.32 1.95
C PHE A 23 -8.67 15.36 3.08
N GLY A 24 -7.49 15.95 3.29
CA GLY A 24 -7.26 16.96 4.33
C GLY A 24 -7.83 18.32 3.93
N GLY A 25 -8.40 19.06 4.88
CA GLY A 25 -8.94 20.41 4.67
C GLY A 25 -10.15 20.50 3.73
N VAL A 26 -10.67 19.36 3.24
CA VAL A 26 -11.87 19.26 2.41
C VAL A 26 -12.82 18.21 3.00
N VAL A 27 -12.45 16.93 2.97
CA VAL A 27 -13.26 15.82 3.53
C VAL A 27 -13.09 15.72 5.06
N PHE A 28 -11.86 15.85 5.54
CA PHE A 28 -11.50 15.82 6.96
C PHE A 28 -10.80 17.10 7.40
N HIS A 29 -11.27 17.70 8.49
CA HIS A 29 -10.46 18.62 9.29
C HIS A 29 -9.44 17.77 10.05
N THR A 30 -8.32 18.38 10.48
CA THR A 30 -7.24 17.61 11.10
C THR A 30 -6.49 18.44 12.12
N GLU A 31 -6.61 18.08 13.39
CA GLU A 31 -5.94 18.74 14.51
C GLU A 31 -4.74 17.92 14.99
N LYS A 32 -3.85 18.54 15.79
CA LYS A 32 -2.65 17.86 16.31
C LYS A 32 -2.85 17.44 17.76
N ARG A 33 -2.85 16.12 17.98
CA ARG A 33 -2.94 15.50 19.30
C ARG A 33 -1.67 15.82 20.11
N PRO A 34 -1.75 16.51 21.27
CA PRO A 34 -0.57 16.91 22.03
C PRO A 34 0.34 15.73 22.43
N GLU A 35 -0.25 14.65 22.93
CA GLU A 35 0.46 13.43 23.33
C GLU A 35 0.92 12.57 22.15
N GLY A 36 0.50 12.87 20.92
CA GLY A 36 0.75 12.05 19.74
C GLY A 36 2.24 11.81 19.47
N ARG A 37 3.10 12.77 19.84
CA ARG A 37 4.57 12.61 19.79
C ARG A 37 5.10 11.56 20.77
N ARG A 38 4.57 11.55 21.98
CA ARG A 38 4.95 10.61 23.05
C ARG A 38 4.47 9.20 22.71
N GLU A 39 3.22 9.08 22.26
CA GLU A 39 2.64 7.81 21.81
C GLU A 39 3.40 7.23 20.59
N ALA A 40 3.76 8.09 19.63
CA ALA A 40 4.60 7.72 18.49
C ALA A 40 5.99 7.23 18.92
N ALA A 41 6.71 7.98 19.76
CA ALA A 41 8.03 7.57 20.25
C ALA A 41 7.98 6.23 21.00
N ALA A 42 6.94 6.02 21.83
CA ALA A 42 6.70 4.77 22.53
C ALA A 42 6.37 3.59 21.59
N LEU A 43 5.64 3.83 20.48
CA LEU A 43 5.43 2.83 19.43
C LEU A 43 6.76 2.44 18.78
N LEU A 44 7.60 3.41 18.43
CA LEU A 44 8.91 3.18 17.82
C LEU A 44 9.85 2.43 18.77
N HIS A 45 9.88 2.79 20.06
CA HIS A 45 10.65 2.09 21.09
C HIS A 45 10.23 0.61 21.19
N ARG A 46 8.93 0.34 21.30
CA ARG A 46 8.42 -1.05 21.34
C ARG A 46 8.68 -1.82 20.04
N HIS A 47 8.73 -1.15 18.90
CA HIS A 47 9.06 -1.78 17.62
C HIS A 47 10.55 -2.15 17.54
N LEU A 48 11.44 -1.22 17.92
CA LEU A 48 12.89 -1.42 17.93
C LEU A 48 13.34 -2.46 18.97
N ALA A 49 12.71 -2.48 20.16
CA ALA A 49 12.99 -3.48 21.18
C ALA A 49 12.72 -4.92 20.70
N ARG A 50 11.73 -5.14 19.83
CA ARG A 50 11.46 -6.45 19.20
C ARG A 50 12.54 -6.89 18.21
N ALA A 51 13.29 -5.94 17.65
CA ALA A 51 14.48 -6.18 16.83
C ALA A 51 15.78 -6.19 17.65
N GLY A 52 15.72 -6.14 18.98
CA GLY A 52 16.88 -6.13 19.87
C GLY A 52 17.54 -4.76 20.08
N HIS A 53 16.96 -3.68 19.55
CA HIS A 53 17.51 -2.33 19.69
C HIS A 53 16.86 -1.56 20.85
N VAL A 54 17.61 -1.35 21.92
CA VAL A 54 17.18 -0.51 23.06
C VAL A 54 17.55 0.95 22.78
N VAL A 55 16.62 1.70 22.19
CA VAL A 55 16.74 3.15 21.96
C VAL A 55 15.74 3.88 22.87
N PRO A 56 16.15 4.88 23.69
CA PRO A 56 15.23 5.59 24.58
C PRO A 56 14.09 6.30 23.84
N GLU A 57 12.89 6.33 24.42
CA GLU A 57 11.73 7.03 23.84
C GLU A 57 12.02 8.51 23.58
N GLU A 58 12.74 9.20 24.47
CA GLU A 58 13.09 10.61 24.28
C GLU A 58 14.03 10.85 23.08
N THR A 59 14.99 9.94 22.84
CA THR A 59 15.86 9.97 21.65
C THR A 59 15.04 9.81 20.37
N LEU A 60 14.09 8.86 20.37
CA LEU A 60 13.19 8.63 19.24
C LEU A 60 12.21 9.79 19.02
N ARG A 61 11.78 10.46 20.09
CA ARG A 61 10.93 11.66 20.00
C ARG A 61 11.69 12.83 19.38
N VAL A 62 12.93 13.09 19.82
CA VAL A 62 13.77 14.16 19.27
C VAL A 62 14.08 13.92 17.79
N SER A 63 14.47 12.70 17.42
CA SER A 63 14.67 12.27 16.03
C SER A 63 13.40 12.45 15.18
N LEU A 64 12.24 11.99 15.67
CA LEU A 64 10.95 12.15 14.99
C LEU A 64 10.52 13.62 14.82
N ASP A 65 10.80 14.47 15.81
CA ASP A 65 10.52 15.91 15.73
C ASP A 65 11.43 16.62 14.71
N ALA A 66 12.73 16.34 14.73
CA ALA A 66 13.70 16.87 13.76
C ALA A 66 13.40 16.39 12.33
N GLY A 67 13.16 15.09 12.15
CA GLY A 67 12.81 14.49 10.87
C GLY A 67 11.51 15.04 10.29
N LEU A 68 10.49 15.29 11.11
CA LEU A 68 9.24 15.89 10.63
C LEU A 68 9.34 17.39 10.35
N ALA A 69 10.30 18.12 10.94
CA ALA A 69 10.65 19.47 10.52
C ALA A 69 11.35 19.44 9.15
N ALA A 70 12.40 18.63 9.00
CA ALA A 70 13.12 18.48 7.72
C ALA A 70 12.19 18.02 6.58
N LEU A 71 11.27 17.07 6.86
CA LEU A 71 10.29 16.59 5.89
C LEU A 71 9.21 17.64 5.54
N LYS A 72 8.88 18.57 6.46
CA LYS A 72 8.03 19.73 6.16
C LYS A 72 8.74 20.67 5.18
N ASP A 73 10.03 20.94 5.40
CA ASP A 73 10.78 21.84 4.53
C ASP A 73 11.10 21.22 3.16
N TRP A 74 11.33 19.90 3.10
CA TRP A 74 11.33 19.17 1.84
C TRP A 74 9.98 19.28 1.10
N LYS A 75 8.83 19.14 1.78
CA LYS A 75 7.51 19.33 1.15
C LYS A 75 7.35 20.74 0.58
N ASN A 76 7.81 21.76 1.31
CA ASN A 76 7.78 23.15 0.85
C ASN A 76 8.66 23.32 -0.41
N ALA A 77 9.87 22.79 -0.41
CA ALA A 77 10.78 22.83 -1.56
C ALA A 77 10.26 22.03 -2.78
N ALA A 78 9.65 20.87 -2.54
CA ALA A 78 9.05 20.03 -3.58
C ALA A 78 7.80 20.68 -4.19
N GLY A 79 6.96 21.34 -3.38
CA GLY A 79 5.77 22.06 -3.86
C GLY A 79 6.07 23.16 -4.89
N ARG A 80 7.27 23.74 -4.87
CA ARG A 80 7.72 24.73 -5.86
C ARG A 80 7.99 24.14 -7.25
N ARG A 81 8.10 22.81 -7.39
CA ARG A 81 8.39 22.15 -8.67
C ARG A 81 7.11 22.05 -9.53
N ARG A 82 7.28 21.93 -10.85
CA ARG A 82 6.17 21.63 -11.77
C ARG A 82 5.68 20.19 -11.57
N GLU A 83 6.62 19.26 -11.60
CA GLU A 83 6.41 17.82 -11.49
C GLU A 83 7.29 17.27 -10.35
N PRO A 84 6.89 17.45 -9.07
CA PRO A 84 7.55 16.80 -7.94
C PRO A 84 7.28 15.29 -7.92
N VAL A 85 8.35 14.52 -7.72
CA VAL A 85 8.32 13.10 -7.36
C VAL A 85 7.81 12.96 -5.92
N GLU A 86 7.03 11.93 -5.61
CA GLU A 86 6.69 11.57 -4.23
C GLU A 86 7.76 10.68 -3.60
N LEU A 87 8.08 10.89 -2.33
CA LEU A 87 9.00 10.03 -1.60
C LEU A 87 8.34 8.68 -1.32
N THR A 88 9.09 7.60 -1.51
CA THR A 88 8.69 6.30 -0.98
C THR A 88 8.64 6.35 0.55
N HIS A 89 7.84 5.46 1.14
CA HIS A 89 7.81 5.27 2.59
C HIS A 89 9.23 5.05 3.18
N ARG A 90 10.13 4.39 2.43
CA ARG A 90 11.51 4.15 2.86
C ARG A 90 12.34 5.42 2.92
N GLU A 91 12.38 6.23 1.86
CA GLU A 91 13.10 7.52 1.84
C GLU A 91 12.60 8.44 2.97
N ILE A 92 11.30 8.45 3.25
CA ILE A 92 10.73 9.18 4.40
C ILE A 92 11.40 8.76 5.73
N TRP A 93 11.70 7.48 5.94
CA TRP A 93 12.38 7.02 7.15
C TRP A 93 13.91 7.17 7.11
N GLU A 94 14.55 6.78 6.00
CA GLU A 94 16.01 6.73 5.88
C GLU A 94 16.63 8.13 5.74
N ASP A 95 15.96 9.06 5.06
CA ASP A 95 16.48 10.42 4.82
C ASP A 95 15.96 11.46 5.84
N PHE A 96 14.83 11.19 6.51
CA PHE A 96 14.19 12.14 7.43
C PHE A 96 13.89 11.59 8.82
N LEU A 97 12.97 10.63 8.98
CA LEU A 97 12.39 10.31 10.30
C LEU A 97 13.31 9.50 11.23
N ALA A 98 14.43 9.02 10.74
CA ALA A 98 15.44 8.28 11.49
C ALA A 98 16.87 8.55 10.98
N SER A 99 17.11 9.62 10.22
CA SER A 99 18.40 9.87 9.54
C SER A 99 19.56 10.18 10.49
N ASP A 100 19.27 10.63 11.71
CA ASP A 100 20.21 10.80 12.82
C ASP A 100 20.43 9.52 13.66
N LEU A 101 19.64 8.46 13.42
CA LEU A 101 19.74 7.20 14.16
C LEU A 101 20.77 6.25 13.52
N PRO A 102 21.44 5.39 14.33
CA PRO A 102 22.43 4.42 13.83
C PRO A 102 21.87 3.50 12.74
N ASP A 103 22.70 3.13 11.76
CA ASP A 103 22.32 2.36 10.58
C ASP A 103 21.44 1.11 10.85
N PRO A 104 21.72 0.25 11.86
CA PRO A 104 20.85 -0.86 12.23
C PRO A 104 19.43 -0.43 12.63
N VAL A 105 19.33 0.59 13.49
CA VAL A 105 18.07 1.16 13.98
C VAL A 105 17.27 1.75 12.81
N ARG A 106 17.94 2.51 11.94
CA ARG A 106 17.35 3.11 10.75
C ARG A 106 16.82 2.04 9.77
N ALA A 107 17.56 0.95 9.56
CA ALA A 107 17.16 -0.16 8.70
C ALA A 107 15.91 -0.90 9.20
N VAL A 108 15.76 -1.12 10.52
CA VAL A 108 14.54 -1.74 11.10
C VAL A 108 13.30 -0.86 10.85
N LEU A 109 13.41 0.45 11.12
CA LEU A 109 12.31 1.39 10.89
C LEU A 109 11.94 1.46 9.40
N ALA A 110 12.93 1.46 8.50
CA ALA A 110 12.71 1.45 7.06
C ALA A 110 12.03 0.17 6.55
N GLY A 111 12.37 -1.01 7.07
CA GLY A 111 11.68 -2.28 6.74
C GLY A 111 10.20 -2.31 7.16
N SER A 112 9.83 -1.49 8.13
CA SER A 112 8.46 -1.31 8.60
C SER A 112 7.81 0.00 8.13
N ALA A 113 8.45 0.76 7.24
CA ALA A 113 8.12 2.14 6.93
C ALA A 113 6.64 2.42 6.62
N GLY A 114 6.07 1.72 5.63
CA GLY A 114 4.67 1.90 5.22
C GLY A 114 3.64 1.33 6.20
N TRP A 115 4.07 0.47 7.14
CA TRP A 115 3.25 0.14 8.30
C TRP A 115 3.30 1.29 9.31
N LEU A 116 4.49 1.67 9.77
CA LEU A 116 4.71 2.73 10.77
C LEU A 116 4.04 4.05 10.39
N LEU A 117 4.18 4.53 9.15
CA LEU A 117 3.54 5.79 8.72
C LEU A 117 2.01 5.74 8.76
N GLY A 118 1.42 4.55 8.54
CA GLY A 118 -0.02 4.34 8.65
C GLY A 118 -0.52 4.36 10.09
N GLU A 119 0.26 3.82 11.05
CA GLU A 119 -0.04 3.89 12.49
C GLU A 119 0.23 5.29 13.07
N LEU A 120 1.30 5.96 12.61
CA LEU A 120 1.66 7.31 13.06
C LEU A 120 0.61 8.37 12.70
N THR A 121 -0.16 8.19 11.64
CA THR A 121 -1.16 9.18 11.19
C THR A 121 -2.21 9.51 12.28
N PRO A 122 -2.97 8.53 12.82
CA PRO A 122 -3.93 8.76 13.92
C PRO A 122 -3.26 8.98 15.30
N LEU A 123 -2.02 8.54 15.51
CA LEU A 123 -1.29 8.92 16.72
C LEU A 123 -0.97 10.43 16.70
N LEU A 124 -0.45 10.94 15.59
CA LEU A 124 0.00 12.33 15.45
C LEU A 124 -1.12 13.34 15.18
N SER A 125 -2.34 12.91 14.83
CA SER A 125 -3.43 13.82 14.42
C SER A 125 -4.79 13.22 14.72
N GLU A 126 -5.74 14.08 15.09
CA GLU A 126 -7.16 13.72 15.14
C GLU A 126 -7.84 14.18 13.84
N HIS A 127 -8.84 13.43 13.37
CA HIS A 127 -9.48 13.66 12.07
C HIS A 127 -11.00 13.69 12.24
N THR A 128 -11.62 14.81 11.87
CA THR A 128 -13.08 15.01 11.99
C THR A 128 -13.69 15.32 10.63
N VAL A 129 -14.82 14.69 10.29
CA VAL A 129 -15.49 14.90 8.98
C VAL A 129 -15.97 16.34 8.88
N ARG A 130 -15.62 17.06 7.81
CA ARG A 130 -15.99 18.48 7.69
C ARG A 130 -17.50 18.67 7.48
N PRO A 131 -18.07 19.82 7.90
CA PRO A 131 -19.46 20.15 7.63
C PRO A 131 -19.81 20.03 6.13
N GLY A 132 -21.03 19.60 5.83
CA GLY A 132 -21.53 19.43 4.45
C GLY A 132 -20.97 18.27 3.63
N VAL A 133 -19.82 17.68 3.98
CA VAL A 133 -19.16 16.63 3.17
C VAL A 133 -20.10 15.47 2.84
N ARG A 134 -20.84 14.97 3.83
CA ARG A 134 -21.83 13.89 3.62
C ARG A 134 -22.92 14.29 2.63
N GLU A 135 -23.46 15.51 2.76
CA GLU A 135 -24.52 16.00 1.88
C GLU A 135 -24.00 16.28 0.46
N LEU A 136 -22.76 16.77 0.32
CA LEU A 136 -22.10 16.98 -0.96
C LEU A 136 -21.88 15.64 -1.70
N LEU A 137 -21.40 14.61 -1.01
CA LEU A 137 -21.23 13.26 -1.55
C LEU A 137 -22.58 12.61 -1.93
N HIS A 138 -23.60 12.71 -1.07
CA HIS A 138 -24.94 12.25 -1.42
C HIS A 138 -25.54 13.04 -2.58
N THR A 139 -25.25 14.33 -2.71
CA THR A 139 -25.73 15.20 -3.79
C THR A 139 -25.05 14.85 -5.12
N ALA A 140 -23.73 14.66 -5.15
CA ALA A 140 -23.02 14.15 -6.31
C ALA A 140 -23.66 12.84 -6.81
N ARG A 141 -23.87 11.88 -5.88
CA ARG A 141 -24.49 10.58 -6.17
C ARG A 141 -25.94 10.66 -6.67
N ARG A 142 -26.76 11.61 -6.18
CA ARG A 142 -28.12 11.85 -6.72
C ARG A 142 -28.11 12.37 -8.17
N LEU A 143 -27.03 13.03 -8.58
CA LEU A 143 -26.88 13.71 -9.87
C LEU A 143 -26.08 12.91 -10.90
N GLY A 144 -25.66 11.68 -10.56
CA GLY A 144 -24.80 10.85 -11.40
C GLY A 144 -23.34 11.34 -11.50
N ILE A 145 -22.93 12.28 -10.65
CA ILE A 145 -21.57 12.84 -10.63
C ILE A 145 -20.66 11.86 -9.87
N ARG A 146 -19.59 11.44 -10.54
CA ARG A 146 -18.58 10.52 -9.99
C ARG A 146 -17.73 11.24 -8.94
N VAL A 147 -17.28 10.56 -7.88
CA VAL A 147 -16.44 11.21 -6.85
C VAL A 147 -15.08 10.54 -6.68
N GLY A 148 -14.01 11.33 -6.73
CA GLY A 148 -12.64 10.86 -6.50
C GLY A 148 -11.94 11.60 -5.36
N ILE A 149 -11.31 10.86 -4.45
CA ILE A 149 -10.34 11.45 -3.51
C ILE A 149 -8.97 11.57 -4.21
N VAL A 150 -8.30 12.71 -4.09
CA VAL A 150 -7.03 13.04 -4.77
C VAL A 150 -6.11 13.76 -3.78
N SER A 151 -5.34 12.99 -3.00
CA SER A 151 -4.67 13.49 -1.81
C SER A 151 -3.16 13.22 -1.77
N ASN A 152 -2.42 14.18 -1.22
CA ASN A 152 -1.03 13.94 -0.82
C ASN A 152 -1.04 13.25 0.54
N ALA A 153 -0.54 12.02 0.63
CA ALA A 153 -0.53 11.23 1.84
C ALA A 153 0.85 10.63 2.14
N HIS A 154 1.09 10.31 3.41
CA HIS A 154 2.25 9.50 3.85
C HIS A 154 1.89 8.02 4.06
N ALA A 155 0.62 7.67 3.91
CA ALA A 155 0.07 6.33 4.04
C ALA A 155 -1.42 6.35 3.63
N GLY A 156 -1.72 6.18 2.34
CA GLY A 156 -3.09 6.12 1.81
C GLY A 156 -3.96 5.08 2.54
N ARG A 157 -3.33 3.98 3.00
CA ARG A 157 -3.95 2.97 3.89
C ARG A 157 -4.63 3.54 5.15
N SER A 158 -4.17 4.68 5.67
CA SER A 158 -4.72 5.32 6.87
C SER A 158 -5.90 6.22 6.53
N HIS A 159 -5.80 7.00 5.44
CA HIS A 159 -6.92 7.77 4.90
C HIS A 159 -8.09 6.84 4.47
N ARG A 160 -7.79 5.70 3.82
CA ARG A 160 -8.77 4.61 3.53
C ARG A 160 -9.33 3.93 4.79
N ALA A 161 -8.70 4.05 5.95
CA ALA A 161 -9.27 3.56 7.21
C ALA A 161 -10.32 4.55 7.75
N LEU A 162 -9.97 5.83 7.83
CA LEU A 162 -10.85 6.91 8.24
C LEU A 162 -12.09 7.04 7.32
N MET A 163 -11.92 6.89 6.00
CA MET A 163 -13.05 6.84 5.06
C MET A 163 -14.04 5.71 5.34
N ARG A 164 -13.59 4.55 5.85
CA ARG A 164 -14.48 3.43 6.21
C ARG A 164 -15.10 3.60 7.58
N GLU A 165 -14.31 4.02 8.56
CA GLU A 165 -14.73 4.27 9.95
C GLU A 165 -15.90 5.27 10.01
N HIS A 166 -15.81 6.35 9.21
CA HIS A 166 -16.88 7.34 9.10
C HIS A 166 -17.96 7.02 8.04
N GLY A 167 -17.93 5.84 7.40
CA GLY A 167 -18.93 5.43 6.41
C GLY A 167 -18.97 6.26 5.13
N LEU A 168 -17.83 6.82 4.72
CA LEU A 168 -17.68 7.65 3.51
C LEU A 168 -17.17 6.85 2.29
N GLU A 169 -16.47 5.73 2.49
CA GLU A 169 -15.90 4.92 1.41
C GLU A 169 -16.94 4.47 0.36
N GLU A 170 -18.17 4.13 0.77
CA GLU A 170 -19.21 3.72 -0.17
C GLU A 170 -19.81 4.86 -1.01
N LEU A 171 -19.47 6.11 -0.69
CA LEU A 171 -19.94 7.32 -1.37
C LEU A 171 -18.90 7.90 -2.34
N VAL A 172 -17.74 7.26 -2.50
CA VAL A 172 -16.71 7.63 -3.47
C VAL A 172 -16.49 6.50 -4.49
N ASP A 173 -16.19 6.87 -5.73
CA ASP A 173 -15.95 5.97 -6.85
C ASP A 173 -14.48 5.53 -6.96
N VAL A 174 -13.56 6.37 -6.50
CA VAL A 174 -12.11 6.13 -6.52
C VAL A 174 -11.42 6.91 -5.40
N GLN A 175 -10.29 6.42 -4.91
CA GLN A 175 -9.40 7.12 -4.00
C GLN A 175 -7.95 7.00 -4.50
N LEU A 176 -7.29 8.14 -4.74
CA LEU A 176 -5.89 8.23 -5.14
C LEU A 176 -5.10 8.95 -4.05
N TYR A 177 -4.06 8.28 -3.56
CA TYR A 177 -3.14 8.79 -2.55
C TYR A 177 -1.72 8.80 -3.12
N SER A 178 -0.95 9.86 -2.88
CA SER A 178 0.34 10.06 -3.54
C SER A 178 1.37 8.97 -3.27
N ASP A 179 1.36 8.34 -2.09
CA ASP A 179 2.19 7.18 -1.75
C ASP A 179 1.79 5.90 -2.50
N GLU A 180 0.52 5.78 -2.87
CA GLU A 180 -0.03 4.63 -3.61
C GLU A 180 0.23 4.72 -5.13
N VAL A 181 0.33 5.95 -5.67
CA VAL A 181 0.49 6.20 -7.13
C VAL A 181 1.84 6.81 -7.54
N GLY A 182 2.69 7.21 -6.59
CA GLY A 182 4.04 7.76 -6.81
C GLY A 182 4.08 9.22 -7.31
N ILE A 183 2.95 9.91 -7.36
CA ILE A 183 2.81 11.28 -7.90
C ILE A 183 2.14 12.16 -6.85
N ARG A 184 2.69 13.36 -6.59
CA ARG A 184 2.18 14.29 -5.57
C ARG A 184 1.80 15.67 -6.13
N LYS A 185 0.72 16.25 -5.63
CA LYS A 185 0.34 17.66 -5.89
C LYS A 185 1.48 18.59 -5.46
N PRO A 186 1.84 19.63 -6.24
CA PRO A 186 1.14 20.16 -7.42
C PRO A 186 1.50 19.55 -8.79
N HIS A 187 1.95 18.30 -8.88
CA HIS A 187 2.06 17.59 -10.17
C HIS A 187 0.65 17.39 -10.77
N PRO A 188 0.37 17.75 -12.05
CA PRO A 188 -0.97 17.62 -12.64
C PRO A 188 -1.44 16.17 -12.80
N GLY A 189 -0.51 15.28 -13.17
CA GLY A 189 -0.73 13.85 -13.39
C GLY A 189 -1.57 13.08 -12.36
N ILE A 190 -1.62 13.47 -11.08
CA ILE A 190 -2.49 12.82 -10.08
C ILE A 190 -3.97 13.18 -10.28
N VAL A 191 -4.27 14.45 -10.61
CA VAL A 191 -5.62 14.92 -10.97
C VAL A 191 -6.05 14.30 -12.29
N GLU A 192 -5.13 14.19 -13.26
CA GLU A 192 -5.39 13.50 -14.51
C GLU A 192 -5.62 11.98 -14.33
N GLN A 193 -4.84 11.31 -13.47
CA GLN A 193 -5.04 9.89 -13.13
C GLN A 193 -6.42 9.67 -12.51
N ALA A 194 -6.85 10.55 -11.60
CA ALA A 194 -8.18 10.50 -11.01
C ALA A 194 -9.29 10.70 -12.06
N ALA A 195 -9.18 11.70 -12.93
CA ALA A 195 -10.13 11.92 -14.02
C ALA A 195 -10.19 10.71 -14.98
N ARG A 196 -9.04 10.18 -15.39
CA ARG A 196 -8.92 8.98 -16.24
C ARG A 196 -9.53 7.74 -15.57
N ALA A 197 -9.34 7.57 -14.27
CA ALA A 197 -9.95 6.51 -13.47
C ALA A 197 -11.48 6.66 -13.34
N LEU A 198 -11.99 7.89 -13.40
CA LEU A 198 -13.42 8.20 -13.33
C LEU A 198 -14.15 8.25 -14.68
N ALA A 199 -13.56 7.71 -15.75
CA ALA A 199 -14.13 7.72 -17.11
C ALA A 199 -14.29 9.13 -17.72
N THR A 200 -13.37 10.06 -17.41
CA THR A 200 -13.46 11.44 -17.87
C THR A 200 -12.09 12.11 -18.05
N ARG A 201 -12.08 13.43 -18.33
CA ARG A 201 -10.91 14.29 -18.52
C ARG A 201 -10.95 15.47 -17.53
N PRO A 202 -9.81 16.02 -17.07
CA PRO A 202 -9.78 17.13 -16.11
C PRO A 202 -10.69 18.31 -16.50
N ALA A 203 -10.71 18.68 -17.78
CA ALA A 203 -11.58 19.74 -18.31
C ALA A 203 -13.09 19.38 -18.39
N ARG A 204 -13.54 18.44 -17.54
CA ARG A 204 -14.92 18.10 -17.18
C ARG A 204 -15.07 17.76 -15.69
N CYS A 205 -14.03 17.98 -14.90
CA CYS A 205 -13.99 17.75 -13.46
C CYS A 205 -13.95 19.08 -12.71
N TRP A 206 -14.59 19.15 -11.55
CA TRP A 206 -14.24 20.16 -10.55
C TRP A 206 -13.23 19.56 -9.59
N PHE A 207 -12.19 20.31 -9.21
CA PHE A 207 -11.24 19.88 -8.17
C PHE A 207 -11.34 20.81 -6.95
N VAL A 208 -11.60 20.24 -5.78
CA VAL A 208 -11.76 20.95 -4.50
C VAL A 208 -10.58 20.63 -3.59
N GLY A 209 -9.91 21.68 -3.13
CA GLY A 209 -8.75 21.59 -2.22
C GLY A 209 -8.84 22.55 -1.03
N ASP A 210 -7.80 22.54 -0.20
CA ASP A 210 -7.61 23.49 0.90
C ASP A 210 -6.48 24.49 0.63
N THR A 211 -5.53 24.14 -0.26
CA THR A 211 -4.26 24.88 -0.38
C THR A 211 -3.90 25.37 -1.78
N ILE A 212 -3.49 26.64 -1.83
CA ILE A 212 -3.17 27.35 -3.06
C ILE A 212 -1.88 26.81 -3.70
N ASP A 213 -0.88 26.45 -2.89
CA ASP A 213 0.43 25.97 -3.35
C ASP A 213 0.41 24.55 -3.93
N ARG A 214 -0.62 23.75 -3.61
CA ARG A 214 -0.74 22.34 -4.02
C ARG A 214 -1.96 22.07 -4.88
N ASP A 215 -3.15 22.40 -4.38
CA ASP A 215 -4.40 21.97 -5.00
C ASP A 215 -4.79 22.89 -6.15
N VAL A 216 -4.82 24.19 -5.89
CA VAL A 216 -5.11 25.21 -6.92
C VAL A 216 -4.08 25.11 -8.06
N ALA A 217 -2.81 24.92 -7.70
CA ALA A 217 -1.75 24.66 -8.66
C ALA A 217 -1.93 23.33 -9.44
N ALA A 218 -2.29 22.21 -8.80
CA ALA A 218 -2.50 20.93 -9.49
C ALA A 218 -3.70 20.98 -10.45
N GLY A 219 -4.84 21.52 -10.00
CA GLY A 219 -6.07 21.60 -10.79
C GLY A 219 -5.87 22.42 -12.06
N HIS A 220 -5.29 23.62 -11.94
CA HIS A 220 -5.02 24.48 -13.10
C HIS A 220 -3.96 23.88 -14.03
N ARG A 221 -2.90 23.25 -13.51
CA ARG A 221 -1.89 22.56 -14.33
C ARG A 221 -2.46 21.36 -15.10
N ALA A 222 -3.45 20.68 -14.55
CA ALA A 222 -4.15 19.56 -15.19
C ALA A 222 -5.26 20.02 -16.17
N GLY A 223 -5.61 21.31 -16.16
CA GLY A 223 -6.74 21.84 -16.92
C GLY A 223 -8.09 21.36 -16.38
N ALA A 224 -8.30 21.40 -15.07
CA ALA A 224 -9.62 21.17 -14.47
C ALA A 224 -10.69 22.13 -15.05
N ALA A 225 -11.97 21.74 -15.06
CA ALA A 225 -13.05 22.61 -15.54
C ALA A 225 -13.33 23.77 -14.55
N ALA A 226 -13.10 23.53 -13.26
CA ALA A 226 -13.02 24.54 -12.22
C ALA A 226 -12.14 24.03 -11.06
N VAL A 227 -11.47 24.95 -10.38
CA VAL A 227 -10.64 24.66 -9.21
C VAL A 227 -11.12 25.50 -8.03
N ILE A 228 -11.51 24.82 -6.96
CA ILE A 228 -12.29 25.37 -5.86
C ILE A 228 -11.51 25.20 -4.57
N VAL A 229 -11.59 26.20 -3.68
CA VAL A 229 -11.06 26.10 -2.32
C VAL A 229 -12.19 26.06 -1.31
N THR A 230 -12.12 25.11 -0.37
CA THR A 230 -12.88 25.20 0.89
C THR A 230 -11.90 25.52 2.00
N ARG A 231 -12.07 26.63 2.72
CA ARG A 231 -11.06 27.14 3.68
C ARG A 231 -10.72 26.14 4.77
N ASP A 232 -9.45 26.06 5.14
CA ASP A 232 -8.94 25.42 6.36
C ASP A 232 -7.64 26.14 6.80
N LYS A 233 -7.00 25.67 7.87
CA LYS A 233 -5.81 26.27 8.55
C LYS A 233 -4.59 26.61 7.68
N HIS A 234 -4.54 26.13 6.43
CA HIS A 234 -3.44 26.37 5.50
C HIS A 234 -3.83 27.22 4.28
N THR A 235 -5.10 27.58 4.12
CA THR A 235 -5.61 28.33 2.96
C THR A 235 -5.02 29.74 2.88
N ASP A 236 -5.20 30.53 3.94
CA ASP A 236 -4.79 31.94 3.99
C ASP A 236 -3.31 32.14 4.39
N ASN A 237 -2.60 31.05 4.73
CA ASN A 237 -1.19 31.06 5.15
C ASN A 237 -0.37 30.03 4.37
N PRO A 238 -0.20 30.19 3.04
CA PRO A 238 0.63 29.29 2.24
C PRO A 238 2.11 29.39 2.63
N PRO A 239 2.91 28.32 2.49
CA PRO A 239 4.32 28.27 2.93
C PRO A 239 5.27 29.19 2.15
N TYR A 240 4.81 29.78 1.06
CA TYR A 240 5.48 30.81 0.26
C TYR A 240 4.43 31.55 -0.59
N PRO A 241 4.72 32.75 -1.12
CA PRO A 241 3.80 33.45 -2.02
C PRO A 241 3.46 32.63 -3.27
N VAL A 242 2.18 32.59 -3.64
CA VAL A 242 1.66 31.90 -4.83
C VAL A 242 0.76 32.87 -5.60
N SER A 243 0.91 32.93 -6.93
CA SER A 243 0.12 33.82 -7.81
C SER A 243 -1.16 33.19 -8.36
N ALA A 244 -1.32 31.87 -8.22
CA ALA A 244 -2.52 31.16 -8.64
C ALA A 244 -3.74 31.56 -7.79
N GLN A 245 -4.90 31.66 -8.42
CA GLN A 245 -6.19 31.95 -7.77
C GLN A 245 -7.17 30.82 -8.09
N PRO A 246 -8.03 30.41 -7.14
CA PRO A 246 -9.12 29.49 -7.41
C PRO A 246 -10.29 30.20 -8.14
N ASP A 247 -11.10 29.44 -8.85
CA ASP A 247 -12.30 29.94 -9.54
C ASP A 247 -13.45 30.24 -8.57
N ALA A 248 -13.42 29.64 -7.38
CA ALA A 248 -14.35 29.88 -6.28
C ALA A 248 -13.73 29.56 -4.90
N VAL A 249 -14.19 30.26 -3.86
CA VAL A 249 -13.82 30.01 -2.46
C VAL A 249 -15.10 29.91 -1.63
N TYR A 250 -15.15 28.90 -0.76
CA TYR A 250 -16.20 28.70 0.25
C TYR A 250 -15.56 28.44 1.62
N ASP A 251 -16.26 28.73 2.71
CA ASP A 251 -15.71 28.50 4.06
C ASP A 251 -15.76 27.01 4.44
N THR A 252 -16.84 26.32 4.08
CA THR A 252 -17.02 24.86 4.26
C THR A 252 -17.53 24.20 2.97
N PRO A 253 -17.44 22.86 2.84
CA PRO A 253 -18.05 22.11 1.74
C PRO A 253 -19.58 22.25 1.62
N GLU A 254 -20.28 22.79 2.63
CA GLU A 254 -21.73 23.06 2.59
C GLU A 254 -22.09 24.07 1.49
N GLY A 255 -21.24 25.07 1.28
CA GLY A 255 -21.43 26.09 0.24
C GLY A 255 -21.46 25.52 -1.19
N LEU A 256 -20.90 24.33 -1.41
CA LEU A 256 -20.88 23.66 -2.71
C LEU A 256 -22.12 22.82 -3.00
N VAL A 257 -22.87 22.39 -1.98
CA VAL A 257 -24.06 21.55 -2.15
C VAL A 257 -25.11 22.18 -3.09
N PRO A 258 -25.56 23.44 -2.91
CA PRO A 258 -26.55 24.05 -3.81
C PRO A 258 -26.00 24.36 -5.21
N VAL A 259 -24.68 24.58 -5.32
CA VAL A 259 -24.02 24.88 -6.61
C VAL A 259 -23.93 23.62 -7.46
N LEU A 260 -23.49 22.50 -6.88
CA LEU A 260 -23.43 21.21 -7.56
C LEU A 260 -24.83 20.76 -8.03
N ALA A 261 -25.87 21.04 -7.25
CA ALA A 261 -27.26 20.67 -7.53
C ALA A 261 -27.89 21.37 -8.75
N THR A 262 -27.33 22.48 -9.24
CA THR A 262 -27.98 23.33 -10.26
C THR A 262 -27.31 23.31 -11.65
N ALA A 263 -26.18 22.61 -11.79
CA ALA A 263 -25.36 22.59 -13.00
C ALA A 263 -25.85 21.57 -14.08
N ARG A 264 -25.39 21.71 -15.35
CA ARG A 264 -25.92 21.01 -16.56
C ARG A 264 -25.03 19.88 -17.16
N ASP A 265 -25.63 18.79 -17.63
CA ASP A 265 -25.00 17.51 -18.07
C ASP A 265 -24.30 17.47 -19.46
N THR A 266 -23.44 16.45 -19.70
CA THR A 266 -22.81 16.05 -21.00
C THR A 266 -22.23 14.60 -20.88
N PRO A 267 -22.07 13.75 -21.93
CA PRO A 267 -21.72 12.30 -21.79
C PRO A 267 -20.28 11.82 -22.19
N PRO A 268 -19.86 10.55 -21.88
CA PRO A 268 -18.59 9.89 -22.31
C PRO A 268 -18.73 8.46 -22.93
N PRO A 269 -17.66 7.86 -23.52
CA PRO A 269 -17.59 6.43 -23.89
C PRO A 269 -16.33 5.62 -23.42
N PRO A 270 -16.42 4.30 -23.10
CA PRO A 270 -15.45 3.58 -22.23
C PRO A 270 -14.58 2.48 -22.87
N PRO A 271 -13.42 2.12 -22.26
CA PRO A 271 -12.93 0.71 -22.19
C PRO A 271 -12.37 0.21 -20.80
N GLN A 272 -11.45 -0.80 -20.63
CA GLN A 272 -11.32 -1.63 -19.36
C GLN A 272 -9.98 -2.44 -18.89
N ALA A 273 -9.49 -2.47 -17.61
CA ALA A 273 -8.58 -3.44 -16.85
C ALA A 273 -7.22 -4.07 -17.41
N ALA A 274 -6.28 -4.89 -16.83
CA ALA A 274 -5.65 -5.35 -15.52
C ALA A 274 -4.56 -6.52 -15.77
N ALA A 275 -3.55 -7.23 -15.10
CA ALA A 275 -2.76 -7.75 -13.88
C ALA A 275 -1.14 -8.02 -14.02
N ARG A 276 -0.01 -8.38 -13.24
CA ARG A 276 0.74 -8.94 -11.99
C ARG A 276 1.34 -10.42 -11.81
N SER A 277 2.35 -10.63 -10.88
CA SER A 277 3.47 -11.67 -10.80
C SER A 277 3.94 -12.63 -9.57
N PRO A 278 3.93 -12.44 -8.20
CA PRO A 278 5.06 -12.20 -7.21
C PRO A 278 6.24 -13.24 -6.94
N ARG A 279 7.08 -13.04 -5.88
CA ARG A 279 8.38 -13.66 -5.34
C ARG A 279 8.54 -15.23 -5.05
N ALA A 280 9.22 -15.88 -4.05
CA ALA A 280 10.04 -15.63 -2.80
C ALA A 280 10.67 -16.95 -2.17
N GLY A 281 11.83 -16.95 -1.41
CA GLY A 281 12.18 -17.87 -0.26
C GLY A 281 13.56 -18.03 0.56
N GLY A 282 14.40 -17.04 0.99
CA GLY A 282 15.45 -16.97 2.11
C GLY A 282 16.38 -18.16 2.60
N GLY A 283 17.29 -18.10 3.63
CA GLY A 283 17.63 -17.21 4.81
C GLY A 283 18.40 -17.92 6.02
N PRO A 284 18.37 -17.50 7.33
CA PRO A 284 19.47 -16.84 8.06
C PRO A 284 19.62 -16.95 9.64
N ALA A 285 20.55 -16.20 10.26
CA ALA A 285 21.17 -16.38 11.60
C ALA A 285 20.32 -15.87 12.79
N ALA A 286 19.03 -16.02 12.58
CA ALA A 286 18.01 -15.03 12.85
C ALA A 286 16.92 -15.48 11.88
N LEU A 287 15.95 -16.28 12.33
CA LEU A 287 15.16 -17.12 11.44
C LEU A 287 14.26 -16.27 10.52
N LEU A 288 14.75 -15.84 9.34
CA LEU A 288 13.86 -15.50 8.23
C LEU A 288 13.05 -16.79 7.90
N LEU A 289 11.77 -16.61 7.63
CA LEU A 289 10.85 -17.63 7.12
C LEU A 289 10.18 -17.11 5.83
N ASP A 290 9.71 -18.01 4.95
CA ASP A 290 8.60 -17.63 4.08
C ASP A 290 7.30 -17.75 4.89
N HIS A 291 6.23 -17.18 4.37
CA HIS A 291 4.93 -17.26 5.00
C HIS A 291 4.06 -18.37 4.37
N GLY A 292 4.08 -18.50 3.04
CA GLY A 292 3.12 -19.35 2.32
C GLY A 292 3.60 -20.80 2.19
N GLY A 293 2.92 -21.72 2.88
CA GLY A 293 3.33 -23.14 2.98
C GLY A 293 4.30 -23.42 4.14
N VAL A 294 4.78 -22.38 4.81
CA VAL A 294 5.73 -22.46 5.94
C VAL A 294 5.04 -22.02 7.23
N ILE A 295 4.84 -20.72 7.46
CA ILE A 295 4.09 -20.21 8.64
C ILE A 295 2.59 -20.51 8.51
N ALA A 296 2.03 -20.37 7.30
CA ALA A 296 0.61 -20.49 7.05
C ALA A 296 0.31 -21.43 5.88
N ASN A 297 -0.57 -22.40 6.14
CA ASN A 297 -1.23 -23.17 5.09
C ASN A 297 -2.29 -22.28 4.42
N ALA A 298 -2.53 -22.47 3.12
CA ALA A 298 -3.40 -21.60 2.32
C ALA A 298 -4.36 -22.43 1.47
N VAL A 299 -5.52 -22.76 2.04
CA VAL A 299 -6.57 -23.50 1.31
C VAL A 299 -7.23 -22.55 0.31
N LYS A 300 -7.23 -22.93 -0.97
CA LYS A 300 -7.97 -22.19 -2.00
C LYS A 300 -9.46 -22.24 -1.67
N ASP A 301 -10.12 -21.10 -1.69
CA ASP A 301 -11.59 -21.00 -1.60
C ASP A 301 -12.15 -20.55 -2.96
N PRO A 302 -12.62 -21.46 -3.83
CA PRO A 302 -13.19 -21.08 -5.13
C PRO A 302 -14.49 -20.27 -5.00
N ALA A 303 -15.24 -20.44 -3.91
CA ALA A 303 -16.50 -19.73 -3.69
C ALA A 303 -16.24 -18.26 -3.35
N ALA A 304 -15.38 -17.98 -2.36
CA ALA A 304 -14.99 -16.62 -2.02
C ALA A 304 -14.17 -15.95 -3.15
N GLN A 305 -13.38 -16.71 -3.92
CA GLN A 305 -12.76 -16.19 -5.14
C GLN A 305 -13.79 -15.74 -6.18
N ARG A 306 -14.84 -16.55 -6.43
CA ARG A 306 -15.95 -16.15 -7.31
C ARG A 306 -16.65 -14.92 -6.75
N GLU A 307 -16.95 -14.90 -5.45
CA GLU A 307 -17.61 -13.79 -4.76
C GLU A 307 -16.84 -12.47 -4.91
N PHE A 308 -15.51 -12.48 -4.75
CA PHE A 308 -14.68 -11.30 -5.05
C PHE A 308 -14.83 -10.82 -6.49
N GLY A 309 -14.91 -11.74 -7.47
CA GLY A 309 -15.21 -11.39 -8.86
C GLY A 309 -16.56 -10.69 -9.03
N LEU A 310 -17.61 -11.15 -8.34
CA LEU A 310 -18.93 -10.51 -8.32
C LEU A 310 -18.89 -9.12 -7.66
N ARG A 311 -18.24 -8.99 -6.50
CA ARG A 311 -18.11 -7.70 -5.79
C ARG A 311 -17.29 -6.69 -6.60
N LEU A 312 -16.26 -7.17 -7.31
CA LEU A 312 -15.49 -6.35 -8.24
C LEU A 312 -16.35 -5.91 -9.43
N ALA A 313 -17.13 -6.79 -10.04
CA ALA A 313 -18.08 -6.44 -11.10
C ALA A 313 -19.09 -5.38 -10.62
N ALA A 314 -19.63 -5.53 -9.41
CA ALA A 314 -20.55 -4.56 -8.80
C ALA A 314 -19.88 -3.20 -8.52
N ARG A 315 -18.59 -3.16 -8.14
CA ARG A 315 -17.83 -1.89 -8.05
C ARG A 315 -17.60 -1.27 -9.42
N LEU A 316 -17.28 -2.06 -10.44
CA LEU A 316 -17.08 -1.59 -11.81
C LEU A 316 -18.37 -1.01 -12.42
N ARG A 317 -19.51 -1.65 -12.20
CA ARG A 317 -20.84 -1.14 -12.59
C ARG A 317 -21.24 0.11 -11.80
N ARG A 318 -20.96 0.17 -10.50
CA ARG A 318 -21.12 1.40 -9.69
C ARG A 318 -20.29 2.54 -10.29
N ALA A 319 -19.06 2.22 -10.70
CA ALA A 319 -18.15 3.10 -11.41
C ALA A 319 -18.52 3.36 -12.89
N GLY A 320 -19.76 3.11 -13.32
CA GLY A 320 -20.24 3.42 -14.68
C GLY A 320 -19.69 2.52 -15.79
N HIS A 321 -18.88 1.51 -15.49
CA HIS A 321 -18.31 0.60 -16.48
C HIS A 321 -19.17 -0.66 -16.60
N GLY A 322 -19.63 -0.97 -17.82
CA GLY A 322 -20.63 -2.01 -18.11
C GLY A 322 -20.14 -3.46 -18.03
N VAL A 323 -19.52 -3.86 -16.92
CA VAL A 323 -18.89 -5.18 -16.73
C VAL A 323 -19.90 -6.16 -16.13
N SER A 324 -20.12 -7.30 -16.77
CA SER A 324 -20.95 -8.39 -16.23
C SER A 324 -20.25 -9.16 -15.10
N ASP A 325 -21.03 -9.94 -14.36
CA ASP A 325 -20.52 -10.83 -13.31
C ASP A 325 -19.69 -11.97 -13.92
N GLU A 326 -20.16 -12.51 -15.05
CA GLU A 326 -19.49 -13.55 -15.84
C GLU A 326 -18.13 -13.10 -16.34
N GLU A 327 -18.03 -11.93 -16.97
CA GLU A 327 -16.77 -11.37 -17.47
C GLU A 327 -15.76 -11.12 -16.35
N SER A 328 -16.18 -10.49 -15.25
CA SER A 328 -15.30 -10.20 -14.11
C SER A 328 -14.79 -11.49 -13.45
N VAL A 329 -15.65 -12.49 -13.28
CA VAL A 329 -15.27 -13.79 -12.71
C VAL A 329 -14.35 -14.57 -13.67
N ALA A 330 -14.65 -14.59 -14.97
CA ALA A 330 -13.80 -15.25 -15.98
C ALA A 330 -12.41 -14.60 -16.04
N ALA A 331 -12.38 -13.27 -16.17
CA ALA A 331 -11.16 -12.49 -16.16
C ALA A 331 -10.33 -12.73 -14.90
N LEU A 332 -10.94 -12.88 -13.71
CA LEU A 332 -10.22 -13.14 -12.46
C LEU A 332 -9.46 -14.46 -12.48
N PHE A 333 -10.03 -15.49 -13.12
CA PHE A 333 -9.36 -16.78 -13.30
C PHE A 333 -8.34 -16.75 -14.45
N ASP A 334 -8.59 -16.02 -15.54
CA ASP A 334 -7.60 -15.85 -16.61
C ASP A 334 -6.41 -15.00 -16.21
N ALA A 335 -6.64 -13.93 -15.44
CA ALA A 335 -5.61 -13.18 -14.74
C ALA A 335 -4.67 -14.12 -14.00
N ARG A 336 -5.26 -15.01 -13.18
CA ARG A 336 -4.53 -15.96 -12.34
C ARG A 336 -3.75 -16.97 -13.18
N ARG A 337 -4.32 -17.47 -14.29
CA ARG A 337 -3.64 -18.35 -15.25
C ARG A 337 -2.47 -17.66 -15.94
N ALA A 338 -2.67 -16.45 -16.46
CA ALA A 338 -1.65 -15.68 -17.17
C ALA A 338 -0.53 -15.19 -16.23
N HIS A 339 -0.91 -14.71 -15.05
CA HIS A 339 -0.02 -14.45 -13.91
C HIS A 339 0.85 -15.68 -13.59
N GLN A 340 0.27 -16.87 -13.50
CA GLN A 340 1.01 -18.10 -13.24
C GLN A 340 1.99 -18.49 -14.38
N ARG A 341 1.63 -18.23 -15.64
CA ARG A 341 2.54 -18.40 -16.79
C ARG A 341 3.70 -17.42 -16.74
N TRP A 342 3.41 -16.12 -16.67
CA TRP A 342 4.41 -15.06 -16.50
C TRP A 342 5.35 -15.35 -15.32
N LYS A 343 4.82 -15.85 -14.19
CA LYS A 343 5.62 -16.16 -13.01
C LYS A 343 6.68 -17.23 -13.29
N SER A 344 6.35 -18.23 -14.09
CA SER A 344 7.26 -19.28 -14.54
C SER A 344 8.26 -18.74 -15.59
N GLU A 345 7.79 -17.95 -16.55
CA GLU A 345 8.62 -17.36 -17.62
C GLU A 345 9.68 -16.40 -17.06
N ALA A 346 9.27 -15.44 -16.24
CA ALA A 346 10.16 -14.47 -15.64
C ALA A 346 11.07 -15.04 -14.54
N GLU A 347 10.87 -16.31 -14.14
CA GLU A 347 11.80 -17.05 -13.26
C GLU A 347 13.06 -17.54 -13.98
N ALA A 348 13.10 -17.50 -15.32
CA ALA A 348 14.28 -17.82 -16.12
C ALA A 348 15.21 -16.62 -16.40
N GLY A 349 14.86 -15.41 -15.96
CA GLY A 349 15.64 -14.19 -16.19
C GLY A 349 16.78 -13.97 -15.17
N PRO A 350 17.84 -13.21 -15.52
CA PRO A 350 18.94 -12.89 -14.60
C PRO A 350 18.51 -11.93 -13.47
N LEU A 351 17.43 -11.17 -13.69
CA LEU A 351 16.67 -10.47 -12.67
C LEU A 351 15.24 -10.98 -12.73
N VAL A 352 14.62 -11.13 -11.57
CA VAL A 352 13.29 -11.71 -11.44
C VAL A 352 12.40 -10.63 -10.78
N PRO A 353 11.45 -9.99 -11.51
CA PRO A 353 10.79 -8.76 -11.03
C PRO A 353 9.39 -8.93 -10.43
N GLU A 354 8.98 -7.96 -9.62
CA GLU A 354 7.75 -7.94 -8.83
C GLU A 354 6.81 -6.85 -9.35
N ILE A 355 5.52 -7.12 -9.59
CA ILE A 355 4.47 -6.91 -8.58
C ILE A 355 4.42 -5.49 -7.99
N THR A 356 4.42 -4.47 -8.86
CA THR A 356 3.89 -3.15 -8.49
C THR A 356 2.34 -3.23 -8.45
N PRO A 357 1.62 -2.67 -7.46
CA PRO A 357 0.16 -2.79 -7.36
C PRO A 357 -0.55 -2.49 -8.68
N LEU A 358 -0.18 -1.35 -9.29
CA LEU A 358 -0.54 -0.91 -10.63
C LEU A 358 -0.61 -2.06 -11.62
N GLN A 359 0.43 -2.90 -11.69
CA GLN A 359 0.44 -4.06 -12.58
C GLN A 359 -0.76 -5.03 -12.34
N TYR A 360 -1.26 -5.42 -11.11
CA TYR A 360 -2.39 -6.44 -10.94
C TYR A 360 -3.70 -5.88 -11.43
N TRP A 361 -3.67 -4.60 -11.72
CA TRP A 361 -4.80 -3.85 -12.07
C TRP A 361 -4.46 -3.06 -13.37
N GLN A 362 -3.38 -3.45 -14.12
CA GLN A 362 -3.11 -3.11 -15.56
C GLN A 362 -2.77 -4.22 -16.65
N ASP A 363 -1.95 -5.28 -16.49
CA ASP A 363 -1.43 -6.10 -17.67
C ASP A 363 -1.86 -7.60 -18.03
N PHE A 364 -2.35 -8.52 -17.15
CA PHE A 364 -3.17 -9.76 -17.36
C PHE A 364 -4.71 -9.81 -17.02
N PHE A 365 -5.26 -9.40 -15.84
CA PHE A 365 -6.73 -9.41 -15.48
C PHE A 365 -7.64 -8.60 -16.43
N GLY A 366 -7.09 -7.88 -17.40
CA GLY A 366 -7.86 -7.15 -18.40
C GLY A 366 -7.11 -6.87 -19.68
N THR A 367 -6.21 -7.76 -20.06
CA THR A 367 -6.12 -8.07 -21.51
C THR A 367 -7.47 -8.52 -22.08
N ALA A 368 -8.37 -9.05 -21.24
CA ALA A 368 -9.79 -9.28 -21.52
C ALA A 368 -10.60 -8.00 -21.85
N PHE A 369 -9.98 -6.82 -21.78
CA PHE A 369 -10.62 -5.53 -21.52
C PHE A 369 -9.73 -4.37 -22.15
N GLY A 370 -10.17 -3.08 -22.26
CA GLY A 370 -9.39 -1.93 -22.85
C GLY A 370 -8.84 -0.74 -21.95
N PRO A 371 -8.66 0.50 -22.44
CA PRO A 371 -8.15 1.65 -21.64
C PRO A 371 -8.84 2.20 -20.34
N GLU A 372 -10.16 2.29 -20.13
CA GLU A 372 -10.72 3.10 -19.01
C GLU A 372 -10.69 2.44 -17.63
N VAL A 373 -11.25 1.24 -17.48
CA VAL A 373 -11.06 0.46 -16.25
C VAL A 373 -9.57 0.12 -16.08
N ARG A 374 -8.67 0.27 -17.07
CA ARG A 374 -7.22 0.21 -16.82
C ARG A 374 -6.78 1.36 -15.94
N ASN A 375 -7.43 2.50 -16.04
CA ASN A 375 -7.21 3.65 -15.18
C ASN A 375 -7.94 3.47 -13.83
N TRP A 376 -9.18 2.97 -13.82
CA TRP A 376 -9.91 2.72 -12.55
C TRP A 376 -9.19 1.67 -11.69
N LEU A 377 -8.81 0.55 -12.31
CA LEU A 377 -8.05 -0.50 -11.65
C LEU A 377 -6.62 -0.05 -11.31
N ALA A 378 -5.97 0.81 -12.10
CA ALA A 378 -4.71 1.44 -11.67
C ALA A 378 -4.85 2.25 -10.37
N ALA A 379 -5.93 3.03 -10.23
CA ALA A 379 -6.16 3.85 -9.04
C ALA A 379 -6.53 3.01 -7.81
N GLU A 380 -7.44 2.04 -7.94
CA GLU A 380 -7.78 1.12 -6.84
C GLU A 380 -6.79 -0.05 -6.67
N ALA A 381 -5.66 -0.01 -7.37
CA ALA A 381 -4.73 -1.12 -7.47
C ALA A 381 -4.20 -1.61 -6.11
N VAL A 382 -3.91 -0.69 -5.20
CA VAL A 382 -3.39 -1.01 -3.85
C VAL A 382 -4.49 -1.66 -3.00
N ALA A 383 -5.69 -1.08 -3.00
CA ALA A 383 -6.83 -1.58 -2.23
C ALA A 383 -7.30 -2.96 -2.73
N LEU A 384 -7.44 -3.15 -4.03
CA LEU A 384 -7.84 -4.42 -4.63
C LEU A 384 -6.78 -5.50 -4.44
N SER A 385 -5.49 -5.14 -4.47
CA SER A 385 -4.40 -6.06 -4.13
C SER A 385 -4.47 -6.54 -2.68
N HIS A 386 -4.88 -5.66 -1.76
CA HIS A 386 -5.03 -5.94 -0.34
C HIS A 386 -6.24 -6.85 -0.07
N GLU A 387 -7.42 -6.50 -0.59
CA GLU A 387 -8.63 -7.31 -0.47
C GLU A 387 -8.46 -8.70 -1.13
N TRP A 388 -7.98 -8.76 -2.36
CA TRP A 388 -7.72 -10.03 -3.07
C TRP A 388 -6.71 -10.89 -2.32
N ALA A 389 -5.70 -10.29 -1.68
CA ALA A 389 -4.71 -11.03 -0.93
C ALA A 389 -5.29 -11.75 0.29
N HIS A 390 -6.37 -11.26 0.89
CA HIS A 390 -7.12 -11.94 1.96
C HIS A 390 -8.06 -13.03 1.42
N ILE A 391 -8.76 -12.78 0.31
CA ILE A 391 -9.85 -13.66 -0.17
C ILE A 391 -9.36 -14.85 -0.99
N LYS A 392 -8.26 -14.71 -1.74
CA LYS A 392 -7.76 -15.73 -2.69
C LYS A 392 -7.47 -17.11 -2.08
N SER A 393 -7.40 -17.21 -0.75
CA SER A 393 -7.20 -18.45 0.01
C SER A 393 -7.50 -18.20 1.49
N ARG A 394 -8.24 -19.10 2.15
CA ARG A 394 -8.36 -19.09 3.62
C ARG A 394 -7.01 -19.54 4.21
N PRO A 395 -6.33 -18.69 5.00
CA PRO A 395 -5.10 -19.06 5.65
C PRO A 395 -5.41 -19.80 6.96
N THR A 396 -4.62 -20.81 7.29
CA THR A 396 -4.56 -21.35 8.66
C THR A 396 -3.12 -21.33 9.13
N LEU A 397 -2.91 -21.01 10.41
CA LEU A 397 -1.60 -21.14 11.05
C LEU A 397 -1.15 -22.61 10.93
N ARG A 398 0.10 -22.84 10.51
CA ARG A 398 0.65 -24.19 10.41
C ARG A 398 1.10 -24.68 11.78
N GLU A 399 0.94 -25.98 12.04
CA GLU A 399 1.41 -26.64 13.26
C GLU A 399 2.90 -26.37 13.51
N GLY A 400 3.25 -26.07 14.76
CA GLY A 400 4.61 -25.72 15.16
C GLY A 400 5.04 -24.30 14.80
N ALA A 401 4.23 -23.50 14.09
CA ALA A 401 4.61 -22.15 13.69
C ALA A 401 4.63 -21.15 14.86
N ALA A 402 3.59 -21.10 15.69
CA ALA A 402 3.57 -20.20 16.85
C ALA A 402 4.58 -20.64 17.93
N GLU A 403 4.75 -21.95 18.05
CA GLU A 403 5.66 -22.62 18.96
C GLU A 403 7.12 -22.36 18.58
N LEU A 404 7.47 -22.45 17.30
CA LEU A 404 8.80 -22.09 16.79
C LEU A 404 9.09 -20.59 16.90
N LEU A 405 8.11 -19.73 16.61
CA LEU A 405 8.25 -18.28 16.75
C LEU A 405 8.41 -17.87 18.23
N GLY A 406 7.60 -18.47 19.12
CA GLY A 406 7.72 -18.32 20.56
C GLY A 406 9.10 -18.79 21.05
N ARG A 407 9.57 -19.94 20.57
CA ARG A 407 10.89 -20.48 20.90
C ARG A 407 12.04 -19.61 20.40
N CYS A 408 11.95 -19.04 19.19
CA CYS A 408 12.96 -18.10 18.70
C CYS A 408 13.04 -16.86 19.60
N ARG A 409 11.89 -16.33 20.05
CA ARG A 409 11.84 -15.24 21.03
C ARG A 409 12.46 -15.62 22.39
N GLU A 410 12.17 -16.82 22.91
CA GLU A 410 12.80 -17.34 24.14
C GLU A 410 14.33 -17.49 24.03
N LEU A 411 14.83 -17.86 22.84
CA LEU A 411 16.25 -18.06 22.56
C LEU A 411 16.99 -16.76 22.16
N GLY A 412 16.27 -15.65 21.99
CA GLY A 412 16.83 -14.40 21.47
C GLY A 412 17.23 -14.46 19.99
N ILE A 413 16.71 -15.42 19.22
CA ILE A 413 16.92 -15.54 17.77
C ILE A 413 15.95 -14.59 17.07
N PRO A 414 16.41 -13.49 16.43
CA PRO A 414 15.49 -12.51 15.87
C PRO A 414 14.87 -13.05 14.58
N VAL A 415 13.55 -13.21 14.57
CA VAL A 415 12.81 -13.75 13.42
C VAL A 415 12.60 -12.66 12.38
N ALA A 416 12.67 -13.05 11.10
CA ALA A 416 12.13 -12.25 10.02
C ALA A 416 11.09 -13.03 9.19
N VAL A 417 10.26 -12.29 8.45
CA VAL A 417 9.38 -12.89 7.43
C VAL A 417 9.65 -12.21 6.10
N VAL A 418 10.10 -13.01 5.13
CA VAL A 418 10.38 -12.53 3.77
C VAL A 418 9.56 -13.39 2.85
N SER A 419 8.45 -12.85 2.36
CA SER A 419 7.35 -13.66 1.82
C SER A 419 7.10 -13.48 0.33
N ASN A 420 6.33 -14.41 -0.24
CA ASN A 420 5.77 -14.50 -1.59
C ASN A 420 4.36 -13.84 -1.69
N THR A 421 4.27 -12.51 -1.61
CA THR A 421 3.00 -11.78 -1.45
C THR A 421 2.82 -10.54 -2.34
N VAL A 422 1.65 -10.46 -2.95
CA VAL A 422 1.16 -9.31 -3.74
C VAL A 422 0.80 -8.09 -2.86
N CYS A 423 0.84 -8.27 -1.53
CA CYS A 423 0.45 -7.28 -0.54
C CYS A 423 1.14 -7.62 0.80
N GLY A 424 2.23 -6.94 1.12
CA GLY A 424 2.97 -7.13 2.38
C GLY A 424 2.12 -6.86 3.62
N ARG A 425 1.36 -5.76 3.58
CA ARG A 425 0.32 -5.40 4.56
C ARG A 425 -0.60 -6.58 4.93
N SER A 426 -1.13 -7.31 3.93
CA SER A 426 -2.04 -8.44 4.17
C SER A 426 -1.38 -9.63 4.89
N VAL A 427 -0.04 -9.70 4.91
CA VAL A 427 0.70 -10.74 5.65
C VAL A 427 0.92 -10.28 7.10
N ARG A 428 1.27 -9.00 7.32
CA ARG A 428 1.34 -8.40 8.68
C ARG A 428 0.00 -8.58 9.42
N GLU A 429 -1.11 -8.21 8.77
CA GLU A 429 -2.47 -8.35 9.33
C GLU A 429 -2.85 -9.81 9.64
N ARG A 430 -2.40 -10.77 8.83
CA ARG A 430 -2.67 -12.21 9.09
C ARG A 430 -1.89 -12.74 10.27
N MET A 431 -0.62 -12.39 10.39
CA MET A 431 0.19 -12.74 11.56
C MET A 431 -0.35 -12.09 12.84
N ALA A 432 -0.97 -10.91 12.74
CA ALA A 432 -1.70 -10.30 13.85
C ALA A 432 -2.97 -11.11 14.20
N SER A 433 -3.76 -11.54 13.22
CA SER A 433 -4.94 -12.39 13.45
C SER A 433 -4.62 -13.78 14.02
N PHE A 434 -3.38 -14.24 13.87
CA PHE A 434 -2.85 -15.47 14.49
C PHE A 434 -2.14 -15.23 15.83
N GLY A 435 -2.06 -13.99 16.33
CA GLY A 435 -1.39 -13.66 17.59
C GLY A 435 0.16 -13.70 17.55
N ILE A 436 0.77 -13.87 16.37
CA ILE A 436 2.22 -14.07 16.19
C ILE A 436 2.97 -12.86 15.62
N ALA A 437 2.29 -11.77 15.27
CA ALA A 437 2.95 -10.56 14.73
C ALA A 437 4.03 -9.99 15.68
N ASP A 438 3.78 -10.07 16.98
CA ASP A 438 4.70 -9.61 18.03
C ASP A 438 5.93 -10.52 18.25
N LEU A 439 6.02 -11.63 17.49
CA LEU A 439 7.13 -12.59 17.52
C LEU A 439 8.09 -12.42 16.33
N VAL A 440 7.84 -11.46 15.43
CA VAL A 440 8.66 -11.19 14.24
C VAL A 440 9.28 -9.81 14.35
N GLY A 441 10.62 -9.73 14.26
CA GLY A 441 11.35 -8.46 14.35
C GLY A 441 11.45 -7.73 13.01
N VAL A 442 11.59 -8.46 11.90
CA VAL A 442 11.82 -7.87 10.56
C VAL A 442 10.84 -8.42 9.51
N HIS A 443 10.29 -7.53 8.70
CA HIS A 443 9.36 -7.86 7.63
C HIS A 443 9.88 -7.33 6.31
N VAL A 444 10.10 -8.19 5.31
CA VAL A 444 10.57 -7.75 3.98
C VAL A 444 9.68 -8.34 2.90
N TYR A 445 8.66 -7.58 2.51
CA TYR A 445 7.63 -8.12 1.62
C TYR A 445 7.83 -7.83 0.17
N SER A 446 7.51 -8.89 -0.55
CA SER A 446 6.64 -8.92 -1.69
C SER A 446 6.91 -7.84 -2.75
N ASP A 447 5.79 -7.22 -3.11
CA ASP A 447 5.55 -5.85 -3.54
C ASP A 447 6.52 -4.75 -3.07
N GLU A 448 6.91 -4.69 -1.79
CA GLU A 448 7.56 -3.52 -1.17
C GLU A 448 9.02 -3.26 -1.64
N LEU A 449 9.65 -4.15 -2.42
CA LEU A 449 11.02 -3.95 -2.98
C LEU A 449 11.16 -4.21 -4.49
N GLY A 450 10.07 -4.44 -5.25
CA GLY A 450 10.16 -4.58 -6.71
C GLY A 450 10.86 -5.83 -7.29
N ARG A 451 11.40 -6.78 -6.48
CA ARG A 451 12.10 -7.99 -6.99
C ARG A 451 11.83 -9.29 -6.25
N ARG A 452 12.13 -10.42 -6.90
CA ARG A 452 11.76 -11.81 -6.56
C ARG A 452 12.94 -12.71 -6.29
N LYS A 453 12.98 -13.33 -5.11
CA LYS A 453 13.73 -14.58 -4.91
C LYS A 453 13.29 -15.59 -5.98
N PRO A 454 14.20 -16.15 -6.81
CA PRO A 454 15.63 -16.37 -6.53
C PRO A 454 16.61 -15.18 -6.54
N ASP A 455 16.24 -13.95 -6.96
CA ASP A 455 17.02 -12.72 -6.67
C ASP A 455 17.24 -12.56 -5.15
N PRO A 456 18.50 -12.49 -4.67
CA PRO A 456 18.83 -12.45 -3.25
C PRO A 456 18.56 -11.10 -2.55
N LEU A 457 18.22 -10.02 -3.28
CA LEU A 457 17.99 -8.67 -2.74
C LEU A 457 17.16 -8.70 -1.46
N THR A 458 16.09 -9.47 -1.46
CA THR A 458 15.08 -9.45 -0.39
C THR A 458 15.50 -10.27 0.84
N VAL A 459 16.50 -11.15 0.68
CA VAL A 459 17.17 -11.83 1.79
C VAL A 459 18.21 -10.89 2.38
N ARG A 460 18.98 -10.19 1.53
CA ARG A 460 19.97 -9.18 1.91
C ARG A 460 19.33 -8.00 2.67
N GLU A 461 18.16 -7.55 2.24
CA GLU A 461 17.39 -6.49 2.93
C GLU A 461 16.93 -6.90 4.33
N ALA A 462 16.55 -8.17 4.52
CA ALA A 462 16.17 -8.64 5.85
C ALA A 462 17.40 -8.92 6.73
N LEU A 463 18.50 -9.42 6.15
CA LEU A 463 19.80 -9.52 6.83
C LEU A 463 20.30 -8.15 7.32
N ARG A 464 20.15 -7.08 6.51
CA ARG A 464 20.40 -5.69 6.91
C ARG A 464 19.57 -5.28 8.13
N GLY A 465 18.25 -5.47 8.06
CA GLY A 465 17.35 -5.16 9.18
C GLY A 465 17.59 -5.98 10.44
N LEU A 466 18.19 -7.17 10.33
CA LEU A 466 18.58 -8.01 11.46
C LEU A 466 19.99 -7.73 11.99
N SER A 467 20.85 -7.11 11.17
CA SER A 467 22.27 -6.85 11.46
C SER A 467 23.06 -8.08 11.91
N VAL A 468 22.80 -9.23 11.28
CA VAL A 468 23.51 -10.50 11.51
C VAL A 468 24.39 -10.90 10.33
N ASP A 469 25.43 -11.70 10.59
CA ASP A 469 26.24 -12.32 9.55
C ASP A 469 25.38 -13.25 8.66
N ALA A 470 25.63 -13.20 7.35
CA ALA A 470 24.94 -13.99 6.34
C ALA A 470 25.38 -15.47 6.31
N GLY A 471 26.52 -15.84 6.90
CA GLY A 471 27.00 -17.22 6.98
C GLY A 471 26.38 -18.05 8.12
N ALA A 472 26.11 -17.45 9.28
CA ALA A 472 25.65 -18.12 10.51
C ALA A 472 24.18 -18.66 10.50
N CYS A 473 23.67 -19.10 9.34
CA CYS A 473 22.38 -18.62 8.84
C CYS A 473 21.38 -19.72 8.36
N TRP A 474 20.13 -19.80 8.88
CA TRP A 474 19.10 -20.84 8.64
C TRP A 474 17.68 -20.36 8.22
N PHE A 475 17.05 -20.92 7.16
CA PHE A 475 15.65 -20.59 6.75
C PHE A 475 14.80 -21.79 6.36
N ALA A 476 13.55 -21.77 6.82
CA ALA A 476 12.51 -22.70 6.43
C ALA A 476 11.73 -22.19 5.20
N GLY A 477 11.91 -22.85 4.06
CA GLY A 477 11.19 -22.62 2.80
C GLY A 477 10.45 -23.88 2.34
N ASP A 478 9.61 -23.79 1.31
CA ASP A 478 8.88 -24.93 0.75
C ASP A 478 9.21 -25.23 -0.74
N LYS A 479 10.02 -24.40 -1.41
CA LYS A 479 10.28 -24.47 -2.86
C LYS A 479 11.78 -24.34 -3.22
N PRO A 480 12.54 -25.45 -3.28
CA PRO A 480 13.99 -25.48 -3.51
C PRO A 480 14.55 -24.52 -4.58
N GLY A 481 13.91 -24.43 -5.75
CA GLY A 481 14.34 -23.58 -6.87
C GLY A 481 14.14 -22.07 -6.69
N ARG A 482 13.25 -21.61 -5.80
CA ARG A 482 13.06 -20.18 -5.46
C ARG A 482 13.74 -19.81 -4.15
N ASP A 483 13.74 -20.77 -3.23
CA ASP A 483 13.91 -20.51 -1.81
C ASP A 483 15.38 -20.56 -1.43
N MET A 484 15.89 -21.78 -1.37
CA MET A 484 17.29 -22.12 -1.10
C MET A 484 18.24 -21.39 -2.08
N ALA A 485 17.79 -21.17 -3.33
CA ALA A 485 18.50 -20.40 -4.34
C ALA A 485 18.81 -18.95 -3.92
N ALA A 486 17.80 -18.18 -3.49
CA ALA A 486 18.03 -16.81 -2.99
C ALA A 486 18.77 -16.78 -1.66
N ALA A 487 18.65 -17.86 -0.87
CA ALA A 487 19.49 -18.07 0.29
C ALA A 487 20.97 -18.03 -0.12
N ARG A 488 21.42 -18.97 -0.95
CA ARG A 488 22.83 -19.07 -1.32
C ARG A 488 23.33 -17.81 -2.03
N GLY A 489 22.50 -17.20 -2.90
CA GLY A 489 22.79 -15.91 -3.53
C GLY A 489 22.93 -14.72 -2.55
N ALA A 490 22.48 -14.86 -1.30
CA ALA A 490 22.64 -13.87 -0.24
C ALA A 490 23.74 -14.20 0.79
N GLY A 491 24.46 -15.31 0.62
CA GLY A 491 25.55 -15.75 1.51
C GLY A 491 25.16 -16.82 2.54
N ILE A 492 23.90 -17.30 2.51
CA ILE A 492 23.33 -18.18 3.54
C ILE A 492 24.04 -19.53 3.71
N GLY A 493 24.42 -19.82 4.96
CA GLY A 493 25.09 -21.07 5.35
C GLY A 493 24.20 -22.32 5.48
N THR A 494 22.93 -22.21 5.88
CA THR A 494 22.00 -23.33 6.14
C THR A 494 20.61 -23.06 5.53
N THR A 495 20.08 -24.06 4.84
CA THR A 495 18.87 -23.98 4.03
C THR A 495 17.98 -25.17 4.36
N VAL A 496 16.73 -24.89 4.75
CA VAL A 496 15.82 -25.87 5.34
C VAL A 496 14.56 -25.98 4.50
N LEU A 497 14.26 -27.19 4.03
CA LEU A 497 13.02 -27.49 3.33
C LEU A 497 11.95 -28.01 4.30
N VAL A 498 10.79 -27.38 4.30
CA VAL A 498 9.58 -27.86 4.98
C VAL A 498 8.70 -28.60 3.97
N ARG A 499 8.49 -29.91 4.16
CA ARG A 499 7.59 -30.72 3.33
C ARG A 499 6.12 -30.32 3.56
N GLY A 500 5.19 -30.90 2.81
CA GLY A 500 3.76 -30.54 2.88
C GLY A 500 3.42 -29.16 2.25
N GLY A 501 4.42 -28.48 1.69
CA GLY A 501 4.21 -27.39 0.73
C GLY A 501 3.78 -27.90 -0.65
N SER A 502 3.94 -27.10 -1.69
CA SER A 502 3.46 -27.42 -3.04
C SER A 502 4.49 -28.16 -3.92
N LEU A 503 5.24 -29.11 -3.37
CA LEU A 503 6.30 -29.86 -4.05
C LEU A 503 6.00 -31.36 -3.98
N ASP A 504 6.12 -32.07 -5.10
CA ASP A 504 5.99 -33.53 -5.17
C ASP A 504 7.30 -34.26 -4.83
N ASP A 505 7.18 -35.55 -4.52
CA ASP A 505 8.31 -36.37 -4.03
C ASP A 505 9.31 -36.76 -5.14
N GLU A 506 8.92 -36.75 -6.41
CA GLU A 506 9.86 -37.01 -7.53
C GLU A 506 10.77 -35.79 -7.77
N ALA A 507 10.18 -34.59 -7.80
CA ALA A 507 10.91 -33.33 -7.87
C ALA A 507 11.81 -33.13 -6.65
N LEU A 508 11.35 -33.49 -5.45
CA LEU A 508 12.15 -33.49 -4.23
C LEU A 508 13.37 -34.41 -4.35
N THR A 509 13.15 -35.66 -4.78
CA THR A 509 14.24 -36.64 -4.98
C THR A 509 15.30 -36.09 -5.94
N ARG A 510 14.86 -35.47 -7.05
CA ARG A 510 15.75 -34.84 -8.04
C ARG A 510 16.61 -33.71 -7.43
N HIS A 511 16.05 -32.89 -6.54
CA HIS A 511 16.79 -31.82 -5.86
C HIS A 511 17.78 -32.35 -4.80
N LEU A 512 17.44 -33.42 -4.09
CA LEU A 512 18.32 -34.01 -3.06
C LEU A 512 19.55 -34.71 -3.67
N SER A 513 19.38 -35.32 -4.85
CA SER A 513 20.43 -36.02 -5.60
C SER A 513 21.37 -35.12 -6.41
N THR A 514 21.00 -33.85 -6.67
CA THR A 514 21.78 -32.95 -7.54
C THR A 514 22.56 -31.92 -6.72
N PRO A 515 23.92 -31.88 -6.77
CA PRO A 515 24.69 -30.84 -6.10
C PRO A 515 24.42 -29.46 -6.71
N GLY A 516 24.20 -28.44 -5.87
CA GLY A 516 24.00 -27.06 -6.32
C GLY A 516 23.27 -26.18 -5.30
N PRO A 517 23.04 -24.89 -5.62
CA PRO A 517 22.45 -23.91 -4.70
C PRO A 517 20.96 -24.14 -4.38
N THR A 518 20.30 -25.09 -5.06
CA THR A 518 18.91 -25.49 -4.78
C THR A 518 18.81 -26.68 -3.84
N ARG A 519 19.92 -27.33 -3.48
CA ARG A 519 19.93 -28.49 -2.57
C ARG A 519 19.83 -27.99 -1.12
N PRO A 520 18.78 -28.39 -0.36
CA PRO A 520 18.66 -28.02 1.05
C PRO A 520 19.67 -28.78 1.92
N ASP A 521 20.11 -28.17 3.02
CA ASP A 521 20.96 -28.83 4.04
C ASP A 521 20.14 -29.69 5.00
N ARG A 522 18.87 -29.33 5.21
CA ARG A 522 17.93 -30.01 6.12
C ARG A 522 16.56 -30.15 5.49
N VAL A 523 15.86 -31.22 5.81
CA VAL A 523 14.46 -31.46 5.40
C VAL A 523 13.66 -31.83 6.65
N VAL A 524 12.48 -31.22 6.84
CA VAL A 524 11.55 -31.47 7.94
C VAL A 524 10.11 -31.62 7.44
N VAL A 525 9.24 -32.27 8.21
CA VAL A 525 7.81 -32.39 7.90
C VAL A 525 6.97 -31.28 8.54
N SER A 526 7.39 -30.76 9.69
CA SER A 526 6.74 -29.70 10.46
C SER A 526 7.73 -28.62 10.91
N LEU A 527 7.24 -27.39 11.16
CA LEU A 527 8.03 -26.37 11.86
C LEU A 527 8.34 -26.79 13.31
N ALA A 528 7.55 -27.70 13.89
CA ALA A 528 7.82 -28.29 15.20
C ALA A 528 9.18 -29.03 15.25
N GLU A 529 9.63 -29.64 14.15
CA GLU A 529 10.96 -30.27 14.05
C GLU A 529 12.09 -29.25 14.03
N LEU A 530 11.83 -27.98 13.71
CA LEU A 530 12.84 -26.93 13.81
C LEU A 530 12.99 -26.41 15.23
N ILE A 531 12.02 -26.60 16.12
CA ILE A 531 12.10 -26.19 17.53
C ILE A 531 13.35 -26.79 18.22
N PRO A 532 13.61 -28.11 18.18
CA PRO A 532 14.85 -28.67 18.74
C PRO A 532 16.10 -28.27 17.94
N LEU A 533 15.98 -28.00 16.64
CA LEU A 533 17.15 -27.69 15.79
C LEU A 533 17.61 -26.24 15.92
N VAL A 534 16.72 -25.25 16.01
CA VAL A 534 17.10 -23.86 16.35
C VAL A 534 17.44 -23.71 17.84
N SER A 535 16.96 -24.64 18.68
CA SER A 535 17.45 -24.79 20.06
C SER A 535 18.83 -25.46 20.14
N ALA A 536 19.29 -26.15 19.08
CA ALA A 536 20.59 -26.79 19.04
C ALA A 536 21.68 -25.73 18.79
N ARG A 537 22.15 -25.12 19.88
CA ARG A 537 23.42 -24.38 19.89
C ARG A 537 24.50 -25.27 19.29
N SER A 538 25.21 -24.73 18.30
CA SER A 538 26.45 -25.30 17.77
C SER A 538 27.63 -24.94 18.68
#